data_AF-A0A375I9C2-F1
#
_entry.id   AF-A0A375I9C2-F1
#
_cell.length_a   1.000
_cell.length_b   1.000
_cell.length_c   1.000
_cell.angle_alpha   90.00
_cell.angle_beta   90.00
_cell.angle_gamma   90.00
#
_symmetry.space_group_name_H-M   'P 1'
#
loop_
_entity.id
_entity.type
_entity.pdbx_description
1 polymer ?
#
loop_
_entity_poly.entity_id
_entity_poly.type
_entity_poly.pdbx_seq_one_letter_code
_entity_poly.pdbx_strand_id
1 'polypeptide(L)'
;MEEGTNRSARHTPEMLDDFYQTIQRQRQYKWTVHPTVQRFLATGFSSCVRVKEFLTRLEIPCQSVNVPSDTDGRNELSRLGAR
;
A
#
# COMPACT_ATOMS: atom_id res chain seq x y z
N MET A 1 3.19 -49.51 -14.66
CA MET A 1 4.48 -48.79 -14.56
C MET A 1 4.19 -47.36 -14.98
N GLU A 2 4.06 -46.45 -14.01
CA GLU A 2 3.73 -45.04 -14.25
C GLU A 2 5.03 -44.27 -14.53
N GLU A 3 5.16 -43.68 -15.72
CA GLU A 3 6.24 -42.75 -16.04
C GLU A 3 5.95 -41.39 -15.40
N GLY A 4 6.76 -41.05 -14.39
CA GLY A 4 6.76 -39.74 -13.75
C GLY A 4 7.08 -38.63 -14.75
N THR A 5 6.06 -37.84 -15.11
CA THR A 5 6.22 -36.67 -15.95
C THR A 5 6.82 -35.53 -15.11
N ASN A 6 8.14 -35.41 -15.19
CA ASN A 6 8.93 -34.34 -14.59
C ASN A 6 8.65 -33.02 -15.35
N ARG A 7 7.58 -32.29 -14.99
CA ARG A 7 7.28 -30.96 -15.56
C ARG A 7 8.18 -29.90 -14.94
N SER A 8 9.42 -29.84 -15.41
CA SER A 8 10.25 -28.65 -15.27
C SER A 8 9.60 -27.53 -16.11
N ALA A 9 8.87 -26.64 -15.45
CA ALA A 9 8.24 -25.48 -16.07
C ALA A 9 9.32 -24.51 -16.57
N ARG A 10 9.76 -24.71 -17.81
CA ARG A 10 10.66 -23.76 -18.49
C ARG A 10 9.89 -22.46 -18.69
N HIS A 11 10.25 -21.43 -17.95
CA HIS A 11 9.77 -20.07 -18.21
C HIS A 11 10.26 -19.64 -19.58
N THR A 12 9.34 -19.47 -20.52
CA THR A 12 9.67 -18.95 -21.84
C THR A 12 10.00 -17.47 -21.72
N PRO A 13 10.91 -16.92 -22.56
CA PRO A 13 11.24 -15.50 -22.56
C PRO A 13 10.00 -14.60 -22.67
N GLU A 14 9.00 -15.05 -23.43
CA GLU A 14 7.73 -14.34 -23.64
C GLU A 14 6.93 -14.15 -22.34
N MET A 15 6.97 -15.11 -21.41
CA MET A 15 6.30 -14.97 -20.11
C MET A 15 6.96 -13.91 -19.23
N LEU A 16 8.29 -13.74 -19.34
CA LEU A 16 9.01 -12.69 -18.61
C LEU A 16 8.68 -11.32 -19.21
N ASP A 17 8.63 -11.22 -20.53
CA ASP A 17 8.23 -9.97 -21.20
C ASP A 17 6.80 -9.58 -20.86
N ASP A 18 5.85 -10.52 -20.86
CA ASP A 18 4.46 -10.26 -20.42
C ASP A 18 4.38 -9.84 -18.95
N PHE A 19 5.19 -10.45 -18.08
CA PHE A 19 5.28 -10.06 -16.67
C PHE A 19 5.84 -8.64 -16.52
N TYR A 20 6.92 -8.31 -17.23
CA TYR A 20 7.50 -6.97 -17.22
C TYR A 20 6.54 -5.94 -17.78
N GLN A 21 5.84 -6.23 -18.88
CA GLN A 21 4.83 -5.36 -19.45
C GLN A 21 3.63 -5.16 -18.51
N THR A 22 3.23 -6.21 -17.79
CA THR A 22 2.17 -6.13 -16.77
C THR A 22 2.58 -5.21 -15.61
N ILE A 23 3.81 -5.32 -15.11
CA ILE A 23 4.34 -4.43 -14.07
C ILE A 23 4.42 -2.97 -14.57
N GLN A 24 4.86 -2.75 -15.81
CA GLN A 24 4.93 -1.41 -16.39
C GLN A 24 3.53 -0.81 -16.61
N ARG A 25 2.54 -1.61 -17.03
CA ARG A 25 1.13 -1.20 -17.09
C ARG A 25 0.56 -0.85 -15.72
N GLN A 26 0.92 -1.59 -14.68
CA GLN A 26 0.49 -1.28 -13.31
C GLN A 26 1.05 0.08 -12.83
N ARG A 27 2.27 0.43 -13.24
CA ARG A 27 2.86 1.77 -12.98
C ARG A 27 2.17 2.90 -13.77
N GLN A 28 1.48 2.59 -14.86
CA GLN A 28 0.74 3.55 -15.67
C GLN A 28 -0.68 3.84 -15.16
N TYR A 29 -1.17 3.15 -14.11
CA TYR A 29 -2.30 3.66 -13.33
C TYR A 29 -1.83 4.87 -12.53
N LYS A 30 -1.69 5.98 -13.26
CA LYS A 30 -1.63 7.33 -12.74
C LYS A 30 -2.93 7.51 -11.98
N TRP A 31 -2.86 7.42 -10.65
CA TRP A 31 -3.92 7.87 -9.77
C TRP A 31 -4.14 9.35 -10.08
N THR A 32 -5.08 9.65 -10.98
CA THR A 32 -5.37 11.01 -11.47
C THR A 32 -5.93 11.90 -10.37
N VAL A 33 -6.28 11.30 -9.23
CA VAL A 33 -6.51 11.96 -7.95
C VAL A 33 -5.58 11.23 -6.99
N HIS A 34 -4.52 11.86 -6.49
CA HIS A 34 -3.81 11.28 -5.35
C HIS A 34 -4.81 11.30 -4.19
N PRO A 35 -5.34 10.14 -3.72
CA PRO A 35 -6.16 10.17 -2.53
C PRO A 35 -5.29 10.72 -1.41
N THR A 36 -5.68 11.86 -0.85
CA THR A 36 -4.94 12.45 0.27
C THR A 36 -5.03 11.46 1.42
N VAL A 37 -3.90 10.84 1.77
CA VAL A 37 -3.88 9.81 2.81
C VAL A 37 -4.09 10.50 4.15
N GLN A 38 -5.22 10.22 4.81
CA GLN A 38 -5.44 10.67 6.18
C GLN A 38 -4.84 9.66 7.15
N ARG A 39 -3.96 10.15 8.02
CA ARG A 39 -3.32 9.37 9.06
C ARG A 39 -3.84 9.83 10.41
N PHE A 40 -4.54 8.95 11.09
CA PHE A 40 -5.02 9.16 12.45
C PHE A 40 -3.91 8.77 13.43
N LEU A 41 -3.56 9.67 14.33
CA LEU A 41 -2.49 9.46 15.31
C LEU A 41 -2.90 9.96 16.69
N ALA A 42 -2.37 9.29 17.70
CA ALA A 42 -2.18 9.87 19.01
C ALA A 42 -0.71 10.30 19.13
N THR A 43 -0.46 11.46 19.75
CA THR A 43 0.90 11.96 20.00
C THR A 43 1.66 11.01 20.94
N GLY A 44 2.96 10.81 20.70
CA GLY A 44 3.84 10.03 21.60
C GLY A 44 4.17 8.60 21.16
N PHE A 45 3.63 8.12 20.03
CA PHE A 45 3.89 6.76 19.55
C PHE A 45 4.91 6.74 18.40
N SER A 46 5.94 5.90 18.53
CA SER A 46 6.99 5.74 17.51
C SER A 46 6.49 5.12 16.19
N SER A 47 5.39 4.36 16.22
CA SER A 47 4.70 3.86 15.03
C SER A 47 4.19 4.99 14.14
N CYS A 48 3.67 6.07 14.74
CA CYS A 48 3.19 7.23 14.00
C CYS A 48 4.32 7.94 13.24
N VAL A 49 5.53 8.01 13.82
CA VAL A 49 6.71 8.59 13.18
C VAL A 49 7.14 7.73 11.98
N ARG A 50 7.26 6.40 12.18
CA ARG A 50 7.67 5.47 11.12
C ARG A 50 6.73 5.48 9.90
N VAL A 51 5.41 5.55 10.13
CA VAL A 51 4.44 5.65 9.02
C VAL A 51 4.58 6.98 8.27
N LYS A 52 4.81 8.10 8.99
CA LYS A 52 5.05 9.40 8.36
C LYS A 52 6.30 9.34 7.47
N GLU A 53 7.42 8.83 8.00
CA GLU A 53 8.66 8.70 7.26
C GLU A 53 8.51 7.82 6.02
N PHE A 54 7.79 6.70 6.13
CA PHE A 54 7.52 5.80 5.02
C PHE A 54 6.72 6.50 3.90
N LEU A 55 5.64 7.20 4.25
CA LEU A 55 4.82 7.94 3.28
C LEU A 55 5.60 9.09 2.64
N THR A 56 6.40 9.81 3.42
CA THR A 56 7.29 10.88 2.91
C THR A 56 8.31 10.33 1.91
N ARG A 57 8.93 9.17 2.18
CA ARG A 57 9.91 8.54 1.25
C ARG A 57 9.29 8.12 -0.07
N LEU A 58 7.99 7.81 -0.08
CA LEU A 58 7.24 7.47 -1.30
C LEU A 58 6.65 8.70 -1.99
N GLU A 59 6.95 9.91 -1.49
CA GLU A 59 6.40 11.17 -1.98
C GLU A 59 4.85 11.18 -1.99
N ILE A 60 4.24 10.43 -1.07
CA ILE A 60 2.78 10.34 -0.94
C ILE A 60 2.31 11.48 -0.03
N PRO A 61 1.47 12.41 -0.52
CA PRO A 61 0.88 13.44 0.32
C PRO A 61 0.00 12.82 1.41
N CYS A 62 0.23 13.19 2.66
CA CYS A 62 -0.60 12.74 3.78
C CYS A 62 -0.96 13.87 4.74
N GLN A 63 -2.17 13.80 5.28
CA GLN A 63 -2.66 14.69 6.34
C GLN A 63 -2.67 13.94 7.67
N SER A 64 -2.27 14.63 8.73
CA SER A 64 -2.19 14.07 10.07
C SER A 64 -3.37 14.57 10.91
N VAL A 65 -4.18 13.64 11.43
CA VAL A 65 -5.32 13.90 12.31
C VAL A 65 -4.93 13.52 13.74
N ASN A 66 -4.90 14.50 14.65
CA ASN A 66 -4.57 14.28 16.06
C ASN A 66 -5.81 13.85 16.84
N VAL A 67 -6.04 12.53 16.90
CA VAL A 67 -7.24 11.90 17.45
C VAL A 67 -7.53 12.28 18.92
N PRO A 68 -6.54 12.38 19.83
CA PRO A 68 -6.77 12.87 21.18
C PRO A 68 -7.53 14.20 21.26
N SER A 69 -7.21 15.13 20.36
CA SER A 69 -7.78 16.49 20.31
C SER A 69 -8.89 16.68 19.28
N ASP A 70 -9.23 15.65 18.51
CA ASP A 70 -10.18 15.73 17.40
C ASP A 70 -11.29 14.67 17.57
N THR A 71 -12.45 15.14 18.04
CA THR A 71 -13.63 14.30 18.26
C THR A 71 -14.16 13.69 16.97
N ASP A 72 -14.11 14.43 15.85
CA ASP A 72 -14.55 13.94 14.55
C ASP A 72 -13.59 12.88 14.02
N GLY A 73 -12.28 13.13 14.16
CA GLY A 73 -11.25 12.15 13.84
C GLY A 73 -11.36 10.86 14.66
N ARG A 74 -11.78 10.96 15.92
CA ARG A 74 -12.06 9.79 16.78
C ARG A 74 -13.30 9.04 16.34
N ASN A 75 -14.38 9.73 15.99
CA ASN A 75 -15.61 9.12 15.48
C ASN A 75 -15.36 8.39 14.15
N GLU A 76 -14.57 9.00 13.27
CA GLU A 76 -14.20 8.40 11.99
C GLU A 76 -13.35 7.14 12.18
N LEU A 77 -12.38 7.16 13.10
CA LEU A 77 -11.63 5.95 13.45
C LEU A 77 -12.53 4.83 13.96
N SER A 78 -13.50 5.16 14.82
CA SER A 78 -14.47 4.19 15.31
C SER A 78 -15.34 3.63 14.17
N ARG A 79 -15.79 4.48 13.25
CA ARG A 79 -16.53 4.10 12.03
C ARG A 79 -15.73 3.14 11.15
N LEU A 80 -14.41 3.33 11.07
CA LEU A 80 -13.49 2.47 10.32
C LEU A 80 -13.14 1.16 11.06
N GLY A 81 -13.65 0.95 12.27
CA GLY A 81 -13.47 -0.27 13.05
C GLY A 81 -12.17 -0.31 13.87
N ALA A 82 -11.48 0.82 14.03
CA ALA A 82 -10.40 0.93 15.00
C ALA A 82 -10.99 0.82 16.42
N ARG A 83 -10.36 -0.01 17.25
CA ARG A 83 -10.76 -0.28 18.64
C ARG A 83 -9.86 0.43 19.63
#